data_AF-A0A3L7S7A9-F1
#
_entry.id   AF-A0A3L7S7A9-F1
#
_cell.length_a   1.000
_cell.length_b   1.000
_cell.length_c   1.000
_cell.angle_alpha   90.00
_cell.angle_beta   90.00
_cell.angle_gamma   90.00
#
_symmetry.space_group_name_H-M   'P 1'
#
loop_
_entity.id
_entity.type
_entity.pdbx_description
1 polymer ?
#
loop_
_entity_poly.entity_id
_entity_poly.type
_entity_poly.pdbx_seq_one_letter_code
_entity_poly.pdbx_strand_id
1 'polypeptide(L)'
;IRMVNGEDKIQLDFQEVRTGKFSGQSNLDRTWFDRGRYDVFIIGDVRAEWFGFEMLKQLAARVEEGAGLLMIGGLQNFAPGGYATSPLADWLPVKLDEAEFRPAGKINENAQLLGDVKLVPTERGLKEYVMQLGSGDQNRTLWLDLPALAGANRLRPSNELVRIWAETADKQPLLLVNDVGRARVAALGVDTTWLWCQDGKTEFHQRFWRQMILWLARKEADTDQPVWVKVEPRNYAPGGTATLAFGARGADKQPLNDAEFQIELTKPDGVIETPTPRRANDENSAEVSQTTDPGDYWVRVTANRNGAALPDTAYTRFIVDARDLELDQPSADPDFLKELAALTGGRSLNPEDLGKLWEQLKETRFNALTRIQVITLWDNWWLLLAFVGVMSLEWFLRKKRGLV
;
A
#
# COMPACT_ATOMS: atom_id res chain seq x y z
N ILE A 1 -6.92 19.57 17.92
CA ILE A 1 -6.07 19.72 16.71
C ILE A 1 -4.86 20.63 16.94
N ARG A 2 -5.01 21.91 17.33
CA ARG A 2 -3.88 22.85 17.46
C ARG A 2 -2.74 22.42 18.40
N MET A 3 -3.01 21.53 19.35
CA MET A 3 -2.00 20.95 20.26
C MET A 3 -0.97 20.04 19.55
N VAL A 4 -1.19 19.71 18.26
CA VAL A 4 -0.22 18.98 17.42
C VAL A 4 0.79 19.96 16.78
N ASN A 5 0.52 21.28 16.82
CA ASN A 5 1.41 22.30 16.29
C ASN A 5 2.67 22.40 17.17
N GLY A 6 3.85 22.22 16.57
CA GLY A 6 5.14 22.25 17.29
C GLY A 6 5.84 20.90 17.42
N GLU A 7 5.31 19.82 16.85
CA GLU A 7 6.10 18.62 16.55
C GLU A 7 6.94 18.87 15.28
N ASP A 8 8.16 18.32 15.23
CA ASP A 8 9.23 18.60 14.23
C ASP A 8 8.83 18.54 12.74
N LYS A 9 7.62 18.08 12.39
CA LYS A 9 7.15 17.82 11.01
C LYS A 9 5.75 18.32 10.68
N ILE A 10 5.03 18.93 11.63
CA ILE A 10 3.66 19.43 11.38
C ILE A 10 3.58 20.90 11.75
N GLN A 11 3.33 21.74 10.74
CA GLN A 11 2.95 23.13 10.92
C GLN A 11 1.46 23.30 10.62
N LEU A 12 0.71 23.79 11.59
CA LEU A 12 -0.72 24.07 11.43
C LEU A 12 -0.98 25.57 11.41
N ASP A 13 -1.49 26.04 10.28
CA ASP A 13 -2.10 27.37 10.18
C ASP A 13 -3.61 27.22 10.39
N PHE A 14 -4.19 28.12 11.18
CA PHE A 14 -5.61 28.08 11.52
C PHE A 14 -6.27 29.44 11.28
N GLN A 15 -7.39 29.43 10.56
CA GLN A 15 -8.22 30.61 10.36
C GLN A 15 -9.61 30.38 10.96
N GLU A 16 -10.02 31.29 11.85
CA GLU A 16 -11.35 31.28 12.43
C GLU A 16 -12.36 31.86 11.42
N VAL A 17 -13.42 31.12 11.12
CA VAL A 17 -14.56 31.63 10.36
C VAL A 17 -15.68 31.95 11.35
N ARG A 18 -15.93 33.23 11.56
CA ARG A 18 -16.96 33.73 12.48
C ARG A 18 -18.30 33.85 11.76
N THR A 19 -19.37 33.44 12.44
CA THR A 19 -20.74 33.47 11.91
C THR A 19 -21.59 34.58 12.56
N GLY A 20 -22.81 34.79 12.06
CA GLY A 20 -23.78 35.72 12.63
C GLY A 20 -23.36 37.20 12.52
N LYS A 21 -23.42 37.94 13.64
CA LYS A 21 -23.11 39.38 13.68
C LYS A 21 -21.66 39.72 13.31
N PHE A 22 -20.76 38.75 13.39
CA PHE A 22 -19.34 38.90 13.06
C PHE A 22 -18.97 38.33 11.69
N SER A 23 -19.97 37.94 10.90
CA SER A 23 -19.81 37.38 9.54
C SER A 23 -18.92 38.24 8.64
N GLY A 24 -19.09 39.57 8.67
CA GLY A 24 -18.31 40.50 7.86
C GLY A 24 -16.82 40.59 8.23
N GLN A 25 -16.37 39.94 9.31
CA GLN A 25 -14.97 39.86 9.71
C GLN A 25 -14.28 38.57 9.21
N SER A 26 -15.05 37.65 8.62
CA SER A 26 -14.55 36.37 8.12
C SER A 26 -14.15 36.52 6.65
N ASN A 27 -12.94 37.01 6.40
CA ASN A 27 -12.38 37.02 5.05
C ASN A 27 -11.32 35.92 4.93
N LEU A 28 -11.70 34.80 4.31
CA LEU A 28 -10.79 33.70 4.04
C LEU A 28 -9.66 34.19 3.13
N ASP A 29 -8.42 33.96 3.54
CA ASP A 29 -7.27 34.37 2.76
C ASP A 29 -7.12 33.44 1.55
N ARG A 30 -7.34 33.98 0.35
CA ARG A 30 -7.27 33.22 -0.91
C ARG A 30 -5.90 32.59 -1.13
N THR A 31 -4.84 33.18 -0.57
CA THR A 31 -3.48 32.65 -0.72
C THR A 31 -3.28 31.31 -0.03
N TRP A 32 -4.23 30.88 0.82
CA TRP A 32 -4.21 29.55 1.43
C TRP A 32 -4.44 28.43 0.41
N PHE A 33 -5.06 28.73 -0.72
CA PHE A 33 -5.29 27.76 -1.78
C PHE A 33 -4.23 27.85 -2.88
N ASP A 34 -3.16 28.61 -2.66
CA ASP A 34 -2.01 28.67 -3.56
C ASP A 34 -1.34 27.30 -3.67
N ARG A 35 -0.90 26.97 -4.88
CA ARG A 35 -0.30 25.68 -5.20
C ARG A 35 0.96 25.43 -4.37
N GLY A 36 1.05 24.25 -3.75
CA GLY A 36 2.22 23.82 -2.98
C GLY A 36 2.37 24.47 -1.60
N ARG A 37 1.41 25.31 -1.16
CA ARG A 37 1.47 25.96 0.14
C ARG A 37 1.12 25.03 1.30
N TYR A 38 0.10 24.19 1.12
CA TYR A 38 -0.32 23.21 2.13
C TYR A 38 -0.45 21.82 1.51
N ASP A 39 0.02 20.83 2.26
CA ASP A 39 -0.12 19.40 1.92
C ASP A 39 -1.52 18.86 2.26
N VAL A 40 -2.19 19.45 3.27
CA VAL A 40 -3.45 18.97 3.83
C VAL A 40 -4.37 20.14 4.19
N PHE A 41 -5.65 20.00 3.84
CA PHE A 41 -6.72 20.92 4.22
C PHE A 41 -7.69 20.26 5.19
N ILE A 42 -8.04 20.95 6.28
CA ILE A 42 -9.00 20.48 7.28
C ILE A 42 -10.14 21.50 7.39
N ILE A 43 -11.37 21.08 7.15
CA ILE A 43 -12.58 21.92 7.26
C ILE A 43 -13.40 21.44 8.45
N GLY A 44 -13.59 22.31 9.44
CA GLY A 44 -14.44 22.05 10.61
C GLY A 44 -15.57 23.06 10.73
N ASP A 45 -16.81 22.58 10.66
CA ASP A 45 -18.07 23.34 10.83
C ASP A 45 -18.15 24.70 10.10
N VAL A 46 -17.71 24.74 8.83
CA VAL A 46 -17.85 25.92 7.95
C VAL A 46 -18.76 25.59 6.78
N ARG A 47 -19.75 26.45 6.48
CA ARG A 47 -20.66 26.27 5.34
C ARG A 47 -19.96 26.61 4.01
N ALA A 48 -20.33 25.92 2.93
CA ALA A 48 -19.75 26.10 1.60
C ALA A 48 -19.86 27.54 1.07
N GLU A 49 -20.95 28.24 1.41
CA GLU A 49 -21.20 29.64 1.01
C GLU A 49 -20.12 30.63 1.49
N TRP A 50 -19.38 30.32 2.56
CA TRP A 50 -18.35 31.21 3.12
C TRP A 50 -17.05 31.16 2.34
N PHE A 51 -16.76 30.02 1.72
CA PHE A 51 -15.69 29.90 0.74
C PHE A 51 -16.10 30.55 -0.59
N GLY A 52 -17.37 30.42 -0.95
CA GLY A 52 -17.83 30.76 -2.29
C GLY A 52 -17.29 29.79 -3.34
N PHE A 53 -17.86 29.85 -4.55
CA PHE A 53 -17.59 28.85 -5.59
C PHE A 53 -16.12 28.82 -6.03
N GLU A 54 -15.51 29.99 -6.23
CA GLU A 54 -14.14 30.09 -6.73
C GLU A 54 -13.10 29.52 -5.76
N MET A 55 -13.23 29.75 -4.44
CA MET A 55 -12.29 29.19 -3.47
C MET A 55 -12.46 27.67 -3.34
N LEU A 56 -13.69 27.16 -3.35
CA LEU A 56 -13.93 25.72 -3.35
C LEU A 56 -13.40 25.04 -4.61
N LYS A 57 -13.48 25.73 -5.75
CA LYS A 57 -12.87 25.26 -7.01
C LYS A 57 -11.35 25.22 -6.93
N GLN A 58 -10.72 26.25 -6.33
CA GLN A 58 -9.27 26.23 -6.10
C GLN A 58 -8.86 25.11 -5.14
N LEU A 59 -9.60 24.91 -4.06
CA LEU A 59 -9.37 23.81 -3.12
C LEU A 59 -9.54 22.45 -3.81
N ALA A 60 -10.59 22.25 -4.60
CA ALA A 60 -10.80 21.03 -5.38
C ALA A 60 -9.60 20.75 -6.31
N ALA A 61 -9.05 21.78 -6.97
CA ALA A 61 -7.84 21.64 -7.78
C ALA A 61 -6.59 21.24 -6.97
N ARG A 62 -6.45 21.72 -5.72
CA ARG A 62 -5.34 21.29 -4.84
C ARG A 62 -5.50 19.82 -4.43
N VAL A 63 -6.72 19.39 -4.15
CA VAL A 63 -7.02 17.97 -3.86
C VAL A 63 -6.74 17.11 -5.10
N GLU A 64 -7.13 17.56 -6.28
CA GLU A 64 -6.79 16.87 -7.54
C GLU A 64 -5.27 16.72 -7.75
N GLU A 65 -4.50 17.74 -7.40
CA GLU A 65 -3.03 17.72 -7.44
C GLU A 65 -2.40 16.77 -6.41
N GLY A 66 -3.16 16.30 -5.41
CA GLY A 66 -2.74 15.31 -4.42
C GLY A 66 -2.76 15.80 -2.97
N ALA A 67 -3.22 17.02 -2.69
CA ALA A 67 -3.37 17.50 -1.32
C ALA A 67 -4.42 16.68 -0.57
N GLY A 68 -4.15 16.35 0.69
CA GLY A 68 -5.10 15.64 1.54
C GLY A 68 -6.26 16.55 1.95
N LEU A 69 -7.46 15.98 2.11
CA LEU A 69 -8.64 16.71 2.57
C LEU A 69 -9.32 15.97 3.72
N LEU A 70 -9.61 16.67 4.81
CA LEU A 70 -10.42 16.17 5.91
C LEU A 70 -11.58 17.12 6.20
N MET A 71 -12.79 16.58 6.25
CA MET A 71 -13.95 17.27 6.81
C MET A 71 -14.32 16.67 8.16
N ILE A 72 -14.53 17.53 9.15
CA ILE A 72 -14.87 17.17 10.53
C ILE A 72 -16.37 17.39 10.76
N GLY A 73 -16.93 16.79 11.80
CA GLY A 73 -18.31 17.01 12.22
C GLY A 73 -18.65 18.48 12.42
N GLY A 74 -19.93 18.76 12.47
CA GLY A 74 -20.45 20.10 12.69
C GLY A 74 -21.94 20.21 12.34
N LEU A 75 -22.63 21.11 13.00
CA LEU A 75 -24.05 21.35 12.80
C LEU A 75 -24.35 21.92 11.40
N GLN A 76 -23.37 22.59 10.79
CA GLN A 76 -23.46 23.29 9.52
C GLN A 76 -22.43 22.81 8.50
N ASN A 77 -21.88 21.60 8.68
CA ASN A 77 -20.94 20.98 7.74
C ASN A 77 -21.64 19.95 6.82
N PHE A 78 -20.92 19.42 5.82
CA PHE A 78 -21.43 18.41 4.86
C PHE A 78 -22.71 18.87 4.10
N ALA A 79 -23.70 18.00 3.95
CA ALA A 79 -24.91 18.30 3.18
C ALA A 79 -25.73 19.47 3.77
N PRO A 80 -25.97 19.55 5.10
CA PRO A 80 -26.56 20.73 5.73
C PRO A 80 -25.80 22.04 5.44
N GLY A 81 -24.48 21.95 5.28
CA GLY A 81 -23.59 23.07 4.97
C GLY A 81 -23.55 23.51 3.50
N GLY A 82 -24.25 22.82 2.61
CA GLY A 82 -24.32 23.16 1.18
C GLY A 82 -23.17 22.61 0.33
N TYR A 83 -22.44 21.60 0.80
CA TYR A 83 -21.35 21.01 0.02
C TYR A 83 -21.83 20.11 -1.13
N ALA A 84 -23.09 19.68 -1.14
CA ALA A 84 -23.66 18.82 -2.18
C ALA A 84 -23.60 19.45 -3.58
N THR A 85 -23.76 20.77 -3.68
CA THR A 85 -23.70 21.53 -4.94
C THR A 85 -22.32 22.18 -5.18
N SER A 86 -21.32 21.84 -4.36
CA SER A 86 -20.00 22.46 -4.42
C SER A 86 -19.01 21.65 -5.25
N PRO A 87 -17.92 22.27 -5.76
CA PRO A 87 -16.83 21.56 -6.43
C PRO A 87 -16.16 20.46 -5.58
N LEU A 88 -16.40 20.40 -4.27
CA LEU A 88 -15.87 19.36 -3.38
C LEU A 88 -16.76 18.11 -3.29
N ALA A 89 -17.99 18.15 -3.82
CA ALA A 89 -18.95 17.06 -3.66
C ALA A 89 -18.38 15.71 -4.15
N ASP A 90 -17.71 15.73 -5.31
CA ASP A 90 -17.14 14.54 -5.95
C ASP A 90 -15.92 13.96 -5.21
N TRP A 91 -15.27 14.77 -4.36
CA TRP A 91 -14.07 14.35 -3.62
C TRP A 91 -14.40 13.66 -2.30
N LEU A 92 -15.58 13.94 -1.73
CA LEU A 92 -15.88 13.54 -0.37
C LEU A 92 -16.31 12.06 -0.29
N PRO A 93 -15.86 11.32 0.73
CA PRO A 93 -16.21 9.91 0.91
C PRO A 93 -17.63 9.72 1.46
N VAL A 94 -18.44 10.77 1.52
CA VAL A 94 -19.78 10.76 2.09
C VAL A 94 -20.82 11.11 1.05
N LYS A 95 -21.96 10.44 1.09
CA LYS A 95 -23.11 10.78 0.26
C LYS A 95 -23.71 12.10 0.76
N LEU A 96 -23.70 13.10 -0.11
CA LEU A 96 -24.28 14.40 0.15
C LEU A 96 -25.62 14.52 -0.57
N ASP A 97 -26.68 14.86 0.16
CA ASP A 97 -28.02 15.03 -0.38
C ASP A 97 -28.41 16.51 -0.33
N GLU A 98 -28.70 17.11 -1.47
CA GLU A 98 -29.13 18.51 -1.56
C GLU A 98 -30.39 18.79 -0.73
N ALA A 99 -31.28 17.80 -0.56
CA ALA A 99 -32.49 17.94 0.24
C ALA A 99 -32.20 18.12 1.75
N GLU A 100 -30.99 17.78 2.20
CA GLU A 100 -30.55 17.99 3.59
C GLU A 100 -30.04 19.41 3.84
N PHE A 101 -29.82 20.22 2.80
CA PHE A 101 -29.36 21.60 2.93
C PHE A 101 -30.32 22.43 3.78
N ARG A 102 -29.77 23.27 4.66
CA ARG A 102 -30.56 24.19 5.48
C ARG A 102 -30.02 25.62 5.38
N PRO A 103 -30.80 26.58 4.86
CA PRO A 103 -30.38 27.98 4.79
C PRO A 103 -30.36 28.63 6.18
N ALA A 104 -29.59 29.70 6.32
CA ALA A 104 -29.53 30.55 7.52
C ALA A 104 -29.16 29.80 8.82
N GLY A 105 -28.33 28.76 8.73
CA GLY A 105 -27.77 28.08 9.91
C GLY A 105 -28.77 27.25 10.72
N LYS A 106 -29.94 26.92 10.16
CA LYS A 106 -30.88 26.00 10.81
C LYS A 106 -30.28 24.60 10.89
N ILE A 107 -30.45 23.94 12.04
CA ILE A 107 -29.96 22.58 12.28
C ILE A 107 -30.90 21.59 11.61
N ASN A 108 -30.32 20.59 10.92
CA ASN A 108 -31.07 19.43 10.44
C ASN A 108 -30.87 18.27 11.43
N GLU A 109 -31.79 18.12 12.38
CA GLU A 109 -31.70 17.06 13.41
C GLU A 109 -31.61 15.65 12.80
N ASN A 110 -32.23 15.41 11.65
CA ASN A 110 -32.18 14.11 10.97
C ASN A 110 -30.79 13.78 10.41
N ALA A 111 -29.97 14.80 10.14
CA ALA A 111 -28.60 14.67 9.68
C ALA A 111 -27.60 14.55 10.86
N GLN A 112 -28.09 14.50 12.10
CA GLN A 112 -27.29 14.43 13.32
C GLN A 112 -27.61 13.15 14.09
N LEU A 113 -26.60 12.66 14.80
CA LEU A 113 -26.70 11.70 15.88
C LEU A 113 -26.64 12.52 17.17
N LEU A 114 -27.78 12.60 17.86
CA LEU A 114 -27.90 13.34 19.10
C LEU A 114 -27.54 12.43 20.29
N GLY A 115 -26.82 12.98 21.26
CA GLY A 115 -26.40 12.26 22.47
C GLY A 115 -24.96 11.77 22.42
N ASP A 116 -24.61 10.94 23.39
CA ASP A 116 -23.25 10.45 23.58
C ASP A 116 -22.88 9.42 22.52
N VAL A 117 -21.84 9.73 21.74
CA VAL A 117 -21.37 8.90 20.63
C VAL A 117 -19.96 8.42 20.93
N LYS A 118 -19.75 7.10 20.91
CA LYS A 118 -18.41 6.53 21.05
C LYS A 118 -17.79 6.23 19.68
N LEU A 119 -16.56 6.66 19.48
CA LEU A 119 -15.79 6.33 18.27
C LEU A 119 -15.18 4.93 18.43
N VAL A 120 -15.76 3.93 17.78
CA VAL A 120 -15.32 2.54 17.86
C VAL A 120 -14.69 2.12 16.53
N PRO A 121 -13.42 1.65 16.51
CA PRO A 121 -12.81 1.16 15.28
C PRO A 121 -13.53 -0.07 14.72
N THR A 122 -13.66 -0.13 13.40
CA THR A 122 -14.09 -1.35 12.71
C THR A 122 -12.96 -2.39 12.67
N GLU A 123 -13.25 -3.65 12.34
CA GLU A 123 -12.21 -4.69 12.13
C GLU A 123 -11.18 -4.28 11.08
N ARG A 124 -11.61 -3.54 10.04
CA ARG A 124 -10.71 -2.94 9.06
C ARG A 124 -9.92 -1.79 9.68
N GLY A 125 -10.59 -0.88 10.37
CA GLY A 125 -9.98 0.27 11.03
C GLY A 125 -8.84 -0.13 11.96
N LEU A 126 -9.00 -1.19 12.74
CA LEU A 126 -7.97 -1.68 13.68
C LEU A 126 -6.64 -2.08 13.02
N LYS A 127 -6.58 -2.24 11.70
CA LYS A 127 -5.37 -2.56 10.95
C LYS A 127 -4.70 -1.31 10.34
N GLU A 128 -5.33 -0.15 10.47
CA GLU A 128 -4.95 1.07 9.76
C GLU A 128 -4.10 1.96 10.65
N TYR A 129 -3.10 2.63 10.06
CA TYR A 129 -2.13 3.48 10.78
C TYR A 129 -2.81 4.53 11.66
N VAL A 130 -3.84 5.21 11.12
CA VAL A 130 -4.57 6.28 11.83
C VAL A 130 -5.25 5.79 13.10
N MET A 131 -5.64 4.52 13.13
CA MET A 131 -6.41 3.92 14.22
C MET A 131 -5.52 3.15 15.22
N GLN A 132 -4.20 3.27 15.14
CA GLN A 132 -3.29 2.68 16.13
C GLN A 132 -3.09 3.63 17.32
N LEU A 133 -3.76 3.36 18.44
CA LEU A 133 -3.51 4.02 19.73
C LEU A 133 -2.56 3.22 20.62
N GLY A 134 -2.46 1.91 20.44
CA GLY A 134 -1.54 1.01 21.14
C GLY A 134 -1.16 -0.19 20.30
N SER A 135 -0.45 -1.15 20.87
CA SER A 135 0.02 -2.36 20.16
C SER A 135 -0.96 -3.53 20.32
N GLY A 136 -1.13 -4.31 19.24
CA GLY A 136 -1.91 -5.54 19.23
C GLY A 136 -3.33 -5.38 19.81
N ASP A 137 -3.72 -6.31 20.69
CA ASP A 137 -5.06 -6.33 21.29
C ASP A 137 -5.34 -5.13 22.22
N GLN A 138 -4.29 -4.48 22.75
CA GLN A 138 -4.46 -3.31 23.60
C GLN A 138 -5.07 -2.14 22.83
N ASN A 139 -4.86 -2.06 21.52
CA ASN A 139 -5.38 -0.98 20.69
C ASN A 139 -6.91 -0.85 20.82
N ARG A 140 -7.64 -1.97 20.71
CA ARG A 140 -9.10 -1.99 20.84
C ARG A 140 -9.53 -1.54 22.22
N THR A 141 -8.86 -2.01 23.27
CA THR A 141 -9.17 -1.63 24.65
C THR A 141 -8.99 -0.13 24.88
N LEU A 142 -7.91 0.47 24.34
CA LEU A 142 -7.67 1.91 24.45
C LEU A 142 -8.77 2.73 23.77
N TRP A 143 -9.21 2.33 22.57
CA TRP A 143 -10.35 2.96 21.91
C TRP A 143 -11.65 2.83 22.73
N LEU A 144 -11.87 1.66 23.33
CA LEU A 144 -13.01 1.43 24.22
C LEU A 144 -12.89 2.14 25.57
N ASP A 145 -11.73 2.66 25.94
CA ASP A 145 -11.53 3.41 27.18
C ASP A 145 -11.63 4.93 26.97
N LEU A 146 -11.64 5.41 25.72
CA LEU A 146 -11.89 6.82 25.43
C LEU A 146 -13.33 7.22 25.79
N PRO A 147 -13.54 8.44 26.32
CA PRO A 147 -14.87 8.90 26.68
C PRO A 147 -15.71 9.17 25.44
N ALA A 148 -17.03 9.15 25.63
CA ALA A 148 -17.96 9.46 24.56
C ALA A 148 -17.86 10.93 24.13
N LEU A 149 -18.27 11.18 22.89
CA LEU A 149 -18.28 12.47 22.23
C LEU A 149 -19.70 13.02 22.17
N ALA A 150 -19.84 14.34 22.12
CA ALA A 150 -21.14 15.00 22.11
C ALA A 150 -21.72 15.06 20.69
N GLY A 151 -22.35 13.97 20.27
CA GLY A 151 -23.00 13.84 18.97
C GLY A 151 -22.05 13.66 17.79
N ALA A 152 -22.64 13.48 16.60
CA ALA A 152 -21.94 13.37 15.34
C ALA A 152 -22.87 13.68 14.16
N ASN A 153 -22.35 14.03 12.98
CA ASN A 153 -23.12 13.96 11.76
C ASN A 153 -23.45 12.50 11.40
N ARG A 154 -24.67 12.26 10.91
CA ARG A 154 -25.05 10.96 10.36
C ARG A 154 -24.44 10.81 8.97
N LEU A 155 -23.33 10.08 8.88
CA LEU A 155 -22.60 9.89 7.62
C LEU A 155 -23.07 8.62 6.89
N ARG A 156 -23.07 8.69 5.56
CA ARG A 156 -23.34 7.57 4.65
C ARG A 156 -22.22 7.51 3.61
N PRO A 157 -21.66 6.34 3.26
CA PRO A 157 -20.62 6.25 2.24
C PRO A 157 -21.15 6.73 0.88
N SER A 158 -20.33 7.44 0.10
CA SER A 158 -20.70 7.89 -1.25
C SER A 158 -20.76 6.75 -2.28
N ASN A 159 -19.96 5.70 -2.08
CA ASN A 159 -19.92 4.49 -2.90
C ASN A 159 -19.35 3.31 -2.09
N GLU A 160 -19.30 2.11 -2.69
CA GLU A 160 -18.84 0.88 -2.02
C GLU A 160 -17.33 0.81 -1.77
N LEU A 161 -16.53 1.63 -2.46
CA LEU A 161 -15.07 1.68 -2.29
C LEU A 161 -14.65 2.46 -1.04
N VAL A 162 -15.57 3.26 -0.48
CA VAL A 162 -15.34 4.02 0.74
C VAL A 162 -15.06 3.06 1.91
N ARG A 163 -13.92 3.25 2.57
CA ARG A 163 -13.53 2.46 3.74
C ARG A 163 -14.06 3.14 5.01
N ILE A 164 -14.73 2.36 5.83
CA ILE A 164 -15.20 2.80 7.15
C ILE A 164 -14.21 2.30 8.19
N TRP A 165 -13.51 3.23 8.84
CA TRP A 165 -12.48 2.92 9.85
C TRP A 165 -13.02 3.00 11.27
N ALA A 166 -14.05 3.82 11.50
CA ALA A 166 -14.71 3.89 12.79
C ALA A 166 -16.23 4.08 12.63
N GLU A 167 -16.96 3.58 13.61
CA GLU A 167 -18.42 3.56 13.68
C GLU A 167 -18.90 3.74 15.13
N THR A 168 -20.19 3.96 15.31
CA THR A 168 -20.85 3.91 16.62
C THR A 168 -21.06 2.46 17.07
N ALA A 169 -21.45 2.26 18.34
CA ALA A 169 -21.90 0.96 18.82
C ALA A 169 -23.06 0.39 17.98
N ASP A 170 -23.95 1.27 17.50
CA ASP A 170 -25.08 0.94 16.63
C ASP A 170 -24.70 0.87 15.13
N LYS A 171 -23.41 0.73 14.81
CA LYS A 171 -22.89 0.56 13.45
C LYS A 171 -23.18 1.75 12.50
N GLN A 172 -23.34 2.95 13.04
CA GLN A 172 -23.41 4.16 12.22
C GLN A 172 -21.98 4.61 11.88
N PRO A 173 -21.63 4.85 10.60
CA PRO A 173 -20.29 5.28 10.21
C PRO A 173 -19.90 6.63 10.82
N LEU A 174 -18.68 6.73 11.37
CA LEU A 174 -18.13 7.94 11.96
C LEU A 174 -16.83 8.41 11.30
N LEU A 175 -16.00 7.50 10.79
CA LEU A 175 -14.80 7.85 10.04
C LEU A 175 -14.79 7.10 8.72
N LEU A 176 -15.01 7.85 7.64
CA LEU A 176 -15.01 7.35 6.27
C LEU A 176 -13.81 7.90 5.54
N VAL A 177 -13.11 7.05 4.81
CA VAL A 177 -11.94 7.44 4.04
C VAL A 177 -11.98 6.88 2.63
N ASN A 178 -11.41 7.63 1.70
CA ASN A 178 -11.25 7.20 0.32
C ASN A 178 -9.95 7.74 -0.28
N ASP A 179 -9.40 7.01 -1.25
CA ASP A 179 -8.32 7.49 -2.10
C ASP A 179 -8.98 7.91 -3.43
N VAL A 180 -8.96 9.21 -3.75
CA VAL A 180 -9.53 9.75 -5.00
C VAL A 180 -8.39 10.34 -5.82
N GLY A 181 -8.08 9.69 -6.95
CA GLY A 181 -6.90 10.05 -7.74
C GLY A 181 -5.61 9.92 -6.92
N ARG A 182 -4.91 11.04 -6.70
CA ARG A 182 -3.68 11.10 -5.90
C ARG A 182 -3.94 11.51 -4.44
N ALA A 183 -5.10 12.07 -4.14
CA ALA A 183 -5.43 12.57 -2.81
C ALA A 183 -6.02 11.49 -1.91
N ARG A 184 -5.76 11.69 -0.61
CA ARG A 184 -6.46 11.02 0.48
C ARG A 184 -7.51 11.95 1.03
N VAL A 185 -8.75 11.47 1.07
CA VAL A 185 -9.88 12.25 1.60
C VAL A 185 -10.51 11.48 2.76
N ALA A 186 -10.81 12.20 3.83
CA ALA A 186 -11.46 11.66 5.02
C ALA A 186 -12.65 12.53 5.44
N ALA A 187 -13.66 11.88 6.00
CA ALA A 187 -14.79 12.51 6.68
C ALA A 187 -14.90 11.91 8.08
N LEU A 188 -14.69 12.75 9.09
CA LEU A 188 -14.90 12.41 10.50
C LEU A 188 -16.20 13.07 10.94
N GLY A 189 -17.19 12.29 11.40
CA GLY A 189 -18.52 12.80 11.74
C GLY A 189 -18.58 13.54 13.08
N VAL A 190 -17.56 13.44 13.91
CA VAL A 190 -17.48 14.05 15.25
C VAL A 190 -16.59 15.29 15.23
N ASP A 191 -16.88 16.28 16.07
CA ASP A 191 -16.12 17.53 16.24
C ASP A 191 -15.66 17.78 17.68
N THR A 192 -16.14 16.97 18.63
CA THR A 192 -15.89 17.17 20.07
C THR A 192 -14.76 16.31 20.64
N THR A 193 -13.78 15.91 19.83
CA THR A 193 -12.62 15.09 20.31
C THR A 193 -11.79 15.77 21.40
N TRP A 194 -11.98 17.08 21.63
CA TRP A 194 -11.40 17.81 22.76
C TRP A 194 -11.87 17.28 24.13
N LEU A 195 -13.01 16.59 24.19
CA LEU A 195 -13.49 15.92 25.41
C LEU A 195 -12.51 14.85 25.90
N TRP A 196 -11.78 14.20 24.99
CA TRP A 196 -10.72 13.26 25.36
C TRP A 196 -9.62 13.95 26.17
N CYS A 197 -9.24 15.17 25.81
CA CYS A 197 -8.26 15.94 26.58
C CYS A 197 -8.78 16.34 27.97
N GLN A 198 -10.08 16.65 28.08
CA GLN A 198 -10.69 16.98 29.37
C GLN A 198 -10.70 15.80 30.34
N ASP A 199 -10.81 14.58 29.80
CA ASP A 199 -10.76 13.32 30.57
C ASP A 199 -9.31 12.84 30.82
N GLY A 200 -8.31 13.68 30.55
CA GLY A 200 -6.90 13.34 30.76
C GLY A 200 -6.29 12.42 29.69
N LYS A 201 -6.99 12.16 28.59
CA LYS A 201 -6.55 11.30 27.47
C LYS A 201 -5.88 12.08 26.32
N THR A 202 -5.14 13.14 26.67
CA THR A 202 -4.52 14.07 25.71
C THR A 202 -3.55 13.37 24.75
N GLU A 203 -2.80 12.36 25.22
CA GLU A 203 -1.83 11.61 24.40
C GLU A 203 -2.50 10.87 23.24
N PHE A 204 -3.67 10.27 23.46
CA PHE A 204 -4.42 9.56 22.43
C PHE A 204 -5.04 10.52 21.42
N HIS A 205 -5.53 11.67 21.91
CA HIS A 205 -6.01 12.73 21.04
C HIS A 205 -4.88 13.27 20.14
N GLN A 206 -3.70 13.58 20.69
CA GLN A 206 -2.56 14.05 19.90
C GLN A 206 -2.11 12.99 18.89
N ARG A 207 -1.98 11.72 19.32
CA ARG A 207 -1.60 10.61 18.46
C ARG A 207 -2.58 10.44 17.30
N PHE A 208 -3.88 10.42 17.57
CA PHE A 208 -4.91 10.30 16.54
C PHE A 208 -4.80 11.42 15.49
N TRP A 209 -4.76 12.69 15.93
CA TRP A 209 -4.69 13.82 15.02
C TRP A 209 -3.38 13.90 14.23
N ARG A 210 -2.26 13.59 14.87
CA ARG A 210 -0.95 13.49 14.21
C ARG A 210 -0.96 12.41 13.13
N GLN A 211 -1.43 11.21 13.45
CA GLN A 211 -1.50 10.11 12.50
C GLN A 211 -2.45 10.44 11.34
N MET A 212 -3.59 11.08 11.62
CA MET A 212 -4.52 11.54 10.59
C MET A 212 -3.85 12.52 9.63
N ILE A 213 -3.15 13.54 10.14
CA ILE A 213 -2.48 14.55 9.31
C ILE A 213 -1.35 13.92 8.48
N LEU A 214 -0.50 13.08 9.09
CA LEU A 214 0.58 12.40 8.37
C LEU A 214 0.03 11.46 7.30
N TRP A 215 -1.07 10.75 7.58
CA TRP A 215 -1.73 9.90 6.60
C TRP A 215 -2.32 10.72 5.45
N LEU A 216 -3.00 11.83 5.72
CA LEU A 216 -3.52 12.72 4.67
C LEU A 216 -2.40 13.28 3.79
N ALA A 217 -1.24 13.59 4.39
CA ALA A 217 -0.05 14.08 3.69
C ALA A 217 0.76 12.96 3.00
N ARG A 218 0.37 11.68 3.13
CA ARG A 218 1.15 10.50 2.68
C ARG A 218 2.56 10.42 3.31
N LYS A 219 2.75 10.99 4.50
CA LYS A 219 4.01 11.02 5.26
C LYS A 219 4.05 9.99 6.39
N GLU A 220 3.11 9.04 6.45
CA GLU A 220 3.12 7.98 7.47
C GLU A 220 4.35 7.06 7.39
N ALA A 221 4.97 6.98 6.20
CA ALA A 221 6.18 6.20 5.93
C ALA A 221 7.42 7.08 5.71
N ASP A 222 7.35 8.38 6.05
CA ASP A 222 8.42 9.33 5.76
C ASP A 222 9.67 9.09 6.60
N THR A 223 10.82 9.14 5.92
CA THR A 223 12.15 8.59 6.26
C THR A 223 12.90 9.38 7.34
N ASP A 224 12.36 10.51 7.79
CA ASP A 224 13.01 11.43 8.75
C ASP A 224 12.86 10.95 10.21
N GLN A 225 12.53 9.68 10.44
CA GLN A 225 12.59 9.08 11.79
C GLN A 225 14.05 8.75 12.14
N PRO A 226 14.43 8.75 13.43
CA PRO A 226 15.79 8.36 13.87
C PRO A 226 16.20 6.99 13.35
N VAL A 227 15.23 6.10 13.12
CA VAL A 227 15.39 4.82 12.43
C VAL A 227 14.35 4.77 11.31
N TRP A 228 14.72 4.37 10.10
CA TRP A 228 13.81 4.25 8.97
C TRP A 228 14.01 2.94 8.22
N VAL A 229 12.95 2.46 7.58
CA VAL A 229 12.97 1.28 6.69
C VAL A 229 12.07 1.52 5.48
N LYS A 230 12.52 1.07 4.31
CA LYS A 230 11.85 1.19 3.02
C LYS A 230 11.90 -0.14 2.28
N VAL A 231 10.87 -0.37 1.47
CA VAL A 231 10.77 -1.50 0.55
C VAL A 231 10.20 -0.98 -0.75
N GLU A 232 10.96 -1.13 -1.83
CA GLU A 232 10.58 -0.73 -3.18
C GLU A 232 11.00 -1.81 -4.18
N PRO A 233 10.07 -2.33 -5.01
CA PRO A 233 8.62 -2.07 -5.03
C PRO A 233 7.89 -2.61 -3.79
N ARG A 234 6.62 -2.23 -3.56
CA ARG A 234 5.82 -2.70 -2.40
C ARG A 234 4.95 -3.93 -2.70
N ASN A 235 4.85 -4.32 -3.96
CA ASN A 235 4.13 -5.51 -4.41
C ASN A 235 5.11 -6.46 -5.06
N TYR A 236 5.12 -7.71 -4.63
CA TYR A 236 5.96 -8.78 -5.17
C TYR A 236 5.10 -9.96 -5.63
N ALA A 237 5.59 -10.67 -6.64
CA ALA A 237 5.05 -11.98 -7.01
C ALA A 237 5.56 -13.05 -6.03
N PRO A 238 4.82 -14.17 -5.84
CA PRO A 238 5.25 -15.26 -4.98
C PRO A 238 6.63 -15.78 -5.36
N GLY A 239 7.51 -15.91 -4.38
CA GLY A 239 8.91 -16.32 -4.58
C GLY A 239 9.85 -15.20 -5.03
N GLY A 240 9.36 -13.97 -5.18
CA GLY A 240 10.18 -12.80 -5.40
C GLY A 240 11.12 -12.50 -4.22
N THR A 241 12.21 -11.79 -4.50
CA THR A 241 13.14 -11.29 -3.48
C THR A 241 12.79 -9.84 -3.19
N ALA A 242 12.41 -9.56 -1.94
CA ALA A 242 12.17 -8.18 -1.49
C ALA A 242 13.45 -7.59 -0.89
N THR A 243 13.86 -6.42 -1.39
CA THR A 243 15.00 -5.67 -0.85
C THR A 243 14.50 -4.63 0.14
N LEU A 244 14.89 -4.80 1.40
CA LEU A 244 14.67 -3.82 2.46
C LEU A 244 15.86 -2.85 2.46
N ALA A 245 15.62 -1.55 2.44
CA ALA A 245 16.62 -0.51 2.69
C ALA A 245 16.33 0.15 4.03
N PHE A 246 17.32 0.34 4.89
CA PHE A 246 17.12 0.92 6.22
C PHE A 246 18.34 1.72 6.67
N GLY A 247 18.12 2.57 7.68
CA GLY A 247 19.19 3.36 8.25
C GLY A 247 18.76 4.05 9.54
N ALA A 248 19.73 4.66 10.20
CA ALA A 248 19.52 5.49 11.38
C ALA A 248 20.12 6.88 11.17
N ARG A 249 19.57 7.89 11.81
CA ARG A 249 20.04 9.28 11.76
C ARG A 249 20.12 9.86 13.17
N GLY A 250 21.14 10.70 13.39
CA GLY A 250 21.33 11.42 14.64
C GLY A 250 20.38 12.61 14.77
N ALA A 251 20.40 13.27 15.93
CA ALA A 251 19.66 14.52 16.16
C ALA A 251 20.08 15.65 15.20
N ASP A 252 21.29 15.57 14.64
CA ASP A 252 21.86 16.46 13.63
C ASP A 252 21.45 16.10 12.19
N LYS A 253 20.55 15.11 12.01
CA LYS A 253 20.10 14.55 10.72
C LYS A 253 21.19 13.89 9.89
N GLN A 254 22.39 13.68 10.44
CA GLN A 254 23.45 12.92 9.77
C GLN A 254 23.22 11.41 9.93
N PRO A 255 23.57 10.60 8.92
CA PRO A 255 23.45 9.15 9.01
C PRO A 255 24.34 8.59 10.12
N LEU A 256 23.76 7.74 10.98
CA LEU A 256 24.48 7.01 12.03
C LEU A 256 25.03 5.72 11.45
N ASN A 257 26.29 5.80 11.03
CA ASN A 257 27.01 4.69 10.42
C ASN A 257 27.51 3.65 11.44
N ASP A 258 27.43 3.94 12.74
CA ASP A 258 27.83 3.09 13.86
C ASP A 258 26.64 2.43 14.57
N ALA A 259 25.45 2.43 13.94
CA ALA A 259 24.27 1.75 14.44
C ALA A 259 24.24 0.27 13.99
N GLU A 260 23.94 -0.62 14.93
CA GLU A 260 23.62 -2.02 14.68
C GLU A 260 22.11 -2.18 14.50
N PHE A 261 21.69 -2.81 13.41
CA PHE A 261 20.27 -2.99 13.09
C PHE A 261 19.83 -4.42 13.35
N GLN A 262 18.63 -4.60 13.90
CA GLN A 262 17.96 -5.89 14.00
C GLN A 262 16.63 -5.80 13.25
N ILE A 263 16.39 -6.78 12.38
CA ILE A 263 15.22 -6.82 11.49
C ILE A 263 14.39 -8.03 11.88
N GLU A 264 13.09 -7.79 12.07
CA GLU A 264 12.10 -8.83 12.24
C GLU A 264 11.06 -8.72 11.13
N LEU A 265 10.89 -9.80 10.38
CA LEU A 265 9.90 -9.96 9.34
C LEU A 265 8.80 -10.87 9.85
N THR A 266 7.58 -10.38 9.94
CA THR A 266 6.38 -11.19 10.22
C THR A 266 5.72 -11.58 8.91
N LYS A 267 5.66 -12.88 8.64
CA LYS A 267 4.98 -13.46 7.48
C LYS A 267 3.45 -13.47 7.66
N PRO A 268 2.67 -13.69 6.58
CA PRO A 268 1.20 -13.76 6.67
C PRO A 268 0.67 -14.86 7.61
N ASP A 269 1.43 -15.94 7.81
CA ASP A 269 1.13 -17.05 8.72
C ASP A 269 1.45 -16.75 10.20
N GLY A 270 2.06 -15.59 10.49
CA GLY A 270 2.49 -15.16 11.81
C GLY A 270 3.89 -15.63 12.22
N VAL A 271 4.61 -16.38 11.38
CA VAL A 271 5.99 -16.78 11.64
C VAL A 271 6.92 -15.57 11.52
N ILE A 272 7.81 -15.41 12.51
CA ILE A 272 8.81 -14.34 12.53
C ILE A 272 10.12 -14.89 11.97
N GLU A 273 10.65 -14.22 10.96
CA GLU A 273 11.97 -14.44 10.38
C GLU A 273 12.87 -13.23 10.67
N THR A 274 14.17 -13.44 10.79
CA THR A 274 15.14 -12.35 11.02
C THR A 274 16.11 -12.26 9.85
N PRO A 275 15.78 -11.47 8.81
CA PRO A 275 16.68 -11.24 7.67
C PRO A 275 18.01 -10.68 8.15
N THR A 276 19.11 -11.14 7.56
CA THR A 276 20.45 -10.67 7.94
C THR A 276 20.72 -9.29 7.32
N PRO A 277 20.98 -8.25 8.13
CA PRO A 277 21.41 -6.95 7.64
C PRO A 277 22.75 -7.06 6.89
N ARG A 278 22.87 -6.38 5.76
CA ARG A 278 24.09 -6.21 4.99
C ARG A 278 24.33 -4.72 4.75
N ARG A 279 25.59 -4.34 4.63
CA ARG A 279 25.97 -2.96 4.32
C ARG A 279 26.78 -2.92 3.03
N ALA A 280 26.38 -2.07 2.09
CA ALA A 280 27.07 -1.83 0.83
C ALA A 280 26.95 -0.35 0.45
N ASN A 281 28.05 0.27 -0.01
CA ASN A 281 28.07 1.68 -0.46
C ASN A 281 27.39 2.69 0.49
N ASP A 282 27.63 2.57 1.80
CA ASP A 282 27.01 3.39 2.85
C ASP A 282 25.48 3.29 3.00
N GLU A 283 24.86 2.29 2.39
CA GLU A 283 23.47 1.92 2.62
C GLU A 283 23.37 0.58 3.33
N ASN A 284 22.46 0.48 4.30
CA ASN A 284 22.12 -0.81 4.91
C ASN A 284 20.91 -1.39 4.21
N SER A 285 21.02 -2.66 3.83
CA SER A 285 19.98 -3.40 3.16
C SER A 285 19.86 -4.82 3.68
N ALA A 286 18.71 -5.45 3.48
CA ALA A 286 18.51 -6.86 3.76
C ALA A 286 17.62 -7.44 2.67
N GLU A 287 17.97 -8.65 2.23
CA GLU A 287 17.18 -9.38 1.26
C GLU A 287 16.29 -10.36 1.98
N VAL A 288 15.00 -10.29 1.68
CA VAL A 288 14.01 -11.28 2.08
C VAL A 288 13.77 -12.18 0.89
N SER A 289 14.34 -13.39 0.96
CA SER A 289 14.12 -14.45 -0.03
C SER A 289 12.95 -15.34 0.40
N GLN A 290 12.36 -16.11 -0.53
CA GLN A 290 11.29 -17.07 -0.23
C GLN A 290 9.98 -16.43 0.27
N THR A 291 9.55 -15.33 -0.36
CA THR A 291 8.23 -14.73 -0.11
C THR A 291 7.13 -15.51 -0.85
N THR A 292 6.98 -16.80 -0.56
CA THR A 292 6.07 -17.71 -1.29
C THR A 292 4.62 -17.60 -0.88
N ASP A 293 4.35 -17.19 0.36
CA ASP A 293 2.99 -17.14 0.89
C ASP A 293 2.33 -15.81 0.50
N PRO A 294 1.18 -15.83 -0.18
CA PRO A 294 0.48 -14.60 -0.54
C PRO A 294 -0.07 -13.91 0.72
N GLY A 295 0.10 -12.60 0.79
CA GLY A 295 -0.40 -11.79 1.90
C GLY A 295 0.54 -10.67 2.33
N ASP A 296 0.31 -10.21 3.55
CA ASP A 296 0.99 -9.05 4.11
C ASP A 296 2.25 -9.45 4.88
N TYR A 297 3.38 -8.89 4.47
CA TYR A 297 4.64 -9.01 5.18
C TYR A 297 4.92 -7.72 5.94
N TRP A 298 5.04 -7.83 7.25
CA TRP A 298 5.39 -6.71 8.12
C TRP A 298 6.86 -6.76 8.48
N VAL A 299 7.54 -5.62 8.36
CA VAL A 299 8.96 -5.49 8.68
C VAL A 299 9.09 -4.51 9.83
N ARG A 300 9.77 -4.95 10.88
CA ARG A 300 10.15 -4.14 12.04
C ARG A 300 11.66 -4.02 12.08
N VAL A 301 12.17 -2.79 12.16
CA VAL A 301 13.61 -2.52 12.28
C VAL A 301 13.88 -1.75 13.56
N THR A 302 14.71 -2.33 14.42
CA THR A 302 15.27 -1.68 15.60
C THR A 302 16.74 -1.37 15.37
N ALA A 303 17.24 -0.31 16.00
CA ALA A 303 18.64 0.09 15.92
C ALA A 303 19.23 0.29 17.32
N ASN A 304 20.43 -0.23 17.54
CA ASN A 304 21.20 -0.07 18.76
C ASN A 304 22.50 0.67 18.44
N ARG A 305 22.93 1.57 19.33
CA ARG A 305 24.22 2.27 19.23
C ARG A 305 24.93 2.20 20.56
N ASN A 306 26.17 1.69 20.57
CA ASN A 306 26.98 1.55 21.79
C ASN A 306 26.26 0.85 22.96
N GLY A 307 25.43 -0.15 22.66
CA GLY A 307 24.65 -0.91 23.65
C GLY A 307 23.38 -0.20 24.17
N ALA A 308 23.07 1.00 23.69
CA ALA A 308 21.80 1.69 23.96
C ALA A 308 20.87 1.61 22.74
N ALA A 309 19.62 1.19 22.96
CA ALA A 309 18.60 1.20 21.91
C ALA A 309 18.28 2.65 21.51
N LEU A 310 18.26 2.94 20.21
CA LEU A 310 17.76 4.21 19.73
C LEU A 310 16.25 4.32 20.02
N PRO A 311 15.75 5.51 20.36
CA PRO A 311 14.33 5.76 20.41
C PRO A 311 13.74 5.57 19.01
N ASP A 312 12.54 5.00 18.97
CA ASP A 312 11.74 4.70 17.78
C ASP A 312 12.14 3.45 17.00
N THR A 313 11.11 2.67 16.65
CA THR A 313 11.21 1.47 15.83
C THR A 313 10.56 1.76 14.49
N ALA A 314 11.25 1.42 13.40
CA ALA A 314 10.74 1.65 12.07
C ALA A 314 9.88 0.46 11.61
N TYR A 315 8.76 0.76 10.97
CA TYR A 315 7.86 -0.24 10.42
C TYR A 315 7.64 0.00 8.93
N THR A 316 7.60 -1.07 8.14
CA THR A 316 7.10 -1.02 6.76
C THR A 316 6.36 -2.30 6.43
N ARG A 317 5.66 -2.27 5.30
CA ARG A 317 4.88 -3.40 4.79
C ARG A 317 5.04 -3.49 3.28
N PHE A 318 5.16 -4.72 2.81
CA PHE A 318 5.00 -5.07 1.41
C PHE A 318 4.01 -6.23 1.30
N ILE A 319 3.43 -6.39 0.11
CA ILE A 319 2.40 -7.37 -0.17
C ILE A 319 2.97 -8.34 -1.18
N VAL A 320 2.83 -9.64 -0.93
CA VAL A 320 3.01 -10.66 -1.94
C VAL A 320 1.64 -10.96 -2.51
N ASP A 321 1.45 -10.59 -3.78
CA ASP A 321 0.20 -10.83 -4.48
C ASP A 321 0.42 -12.00 -5.44
N ALA A 322 -0.33 -13.09 -5.25
CA ALA A 322 -0.36 -14.22 -6.18
C ALA A 322 -1.19 -13.84 -7.42
N ARG A 323 -0.80 -12.76 -8.10
CA ARG A 323 -1.29 -12.44 -9.43
C ARG A 323 -0.57 -13.32 -10.42
N ASP A 324 -1.33 -14.16 -11.07
CA ASP A 324 -0.89 -14.81 -12.30
C ASP A 324 -1.03 -13.79 -13.43
N LEU A 325 0.10 -13.35 -13.99
CA LEU A 325 0.10 -12.40 -15.11
C LEU A 325 -0.69 -12.95 -16.32
N GLU A 326 -0.77 -14.28 -16.44
CA GLU A 326 -1.59 -14.96 -17.47
C GLU A 326 -3.10 -14.77 -17.22
N LEU A 327 -3.54 -14.59 -15.98
CA LEU A 327 -4.93 -14.35 -15.62
C LEU A 327 -5.32 -12.86 -15.67
N ASP A 328 -4.36 -11.94 -15.52
CA ASP A 328 -4.60 -10.50 -15.69
C ASP A 328 -4.88 -10.14 -17.17
N GLN A 329 -4.27 -10.87 -18.11
CA GLN A 329 -4.54 -10.71 -19.55
C GLN A 329 -4.67 -12.06 -20.27
N PRO A 330 -5.80 -12.77 -20.08
CA PRO A 330 -6.01 -14.12 -20.60
C PRO A 330 -6.27 -14.15 -22.12
N SER A 331 -6.26 -13.00 -22.79
CA SER A 331 -6.39 -12.89 -24.24
C SER A 331 -5.09 -13.29 -24.92
N ALA A 332 -5.16 -14.25 -25.85
CA ALA A 332 -4.03 -14.57 -26.72
C ALA A 332 -3.57 -13.33 -27.50
N ASP A 333 -2.26 -13.14 -27.64
CA ASP A 333 -1.63 -12.10 -28.47
C ASP A 333 -1.22 -12.71 -29.83
N PRO A 334 -2.04 -12.58 -30.89
CA PRO A 334 -1.78 -13.23 -32.18
C PRO A 334 -0.61 -12.58 -32.92
N ASP A 335 -0.30 -11.33 -32.63
CA ASP A 335 0.75 -10.58 -33.31
C ASP A 335 2.12 -10.95 -32.74
N PHE A 336 2.23 -11.10 -31.41
CA PHE A 336 3.41 -11.69 -30.78
C PHE A 336 3.67 -13.13 -31.27
N LEU A 337 2.63 -13.96 -31.37
CA LEU A 337 2.75 -15.33 -31.89
C LEU A 337 3.24 -15.36 -33.34
N LYS A 338 2.80 -14.42 -34.20
CA LYS A 338 3.30 -14.30 -35.58
C LYS A 338 4.78 -13.92 -35.62
N GLU A 339 5.20 -12.98 -34.77
CA GLU A 339 6.59 -12.56 -34.69
C GLU A 339 7.51 -13.70 -34.22
N LEU A 340 7.11 -14.42 -33.17
CA LEU A 340 7.82 -15.59 -32.65
C LEU A 340 7.94 -16.71 -33.69
N ALA A 341 6.85 -16.97 -34.42
CA ALA A 341 6.84 -17.92 -35.52
C ALA A 341 7.80 -17.51 -36.65
N ALA A 342 7.82 -16.24 -37.04
CA ALA A 342 8.73 -15.73 -38.06
C ALA A 342 10.20 -15.88 -37.66
N LEU A 343 10.53 -15.65 -36.38
CA LEU A 343 11.89 -15.79 -35.85
C LEU A 343 12.37 -17.25 -35.78
N THR A 344 11.48 -18.18 -35.45
CA THR A 344 11.81 -19.61 -35.27
C THR A 344 11.68 -20.43 -36.56
N GLY A 345 11.23 -19.81 -37.67
CA GLY A 345 10.89 -20.50 -38.92
C GLY A 345 9.58 -21.30 -38.84
N GLY A 346 8.78 -21.06 -37.80
CA GLY A 346 7.45 -21.63 -37.62
C GLY A 346 6.36 -20.85 -38.37
N ARG A 347 5.11 -21.25 -38.17
CA ARG A 347 3.92 -20.57 -38.73
C ARG A 347 2.86 -20.40 -37.65
N SER A 348 2.40 -19.17 -37.43
CA SER A 348 1.22 -18.88 -36.60
C SER A 348 -0.05 -19.19 -37.39
N LEU A 349 -1.01 -19.85 -36.76
CA LEU A 349 -2.26 -20.31 -37.36
C LEU A 349 -3.42 -19.96 -36.45
N ASN A 350 -4.53 -19.52 -37.04
CA ASN A 350 -5.77 -19.34 -36.31
C ASN A 350 -6.47 -20.69 -36.07
N PRO A 351 -7.33 -20.80 -35.04
CA PRO A 351 -8.05 -22.04 -34.72
C PRO A 351 -8.87 -22.60 -35.89
N GLU A 352 -9.45 -21.74 -36.74
CA GLU A 352 -10.23 -22.14 -37.92
C GLU A 352 -9.40 -22.83 -39.01
N ASP A 353 -8.10 -22.56 -39.09
CA ASP A 353 -7.20 -23.14 -40.10
C ASP A 353 -6.57 -24.46 -39.64
N LEU A 354 -6.84 -24.90 -38.40
CA LEU A 354 -6.29 -26.14 -37.84
C LEU A 354 -6.67 -27.38 -38.67
N GLY A 355 -7.88 -27.41 -39.23
CA GLY A 355 -8.32 -28.50 -40.11
C GLY A 355 -7.49 -28.59 -41.40
N LYS A 356 -7.13 -27.45 -41.99
CA LYS A 356 -6.29 -27.40 -43.19
C LYS A 356 -4.86 -27.83 -42.90
N LEU A 357 -4.33 -27.48 -41.72
CA LEU A 357 -3.01 -27.94 -41.27
C LEU A 357 -2.97 -29.47 -41.19
N TRP A 358 -4.01 -30.12 -40.65
CA TRP A 358 -4.06 -31.57 -40.56
C TRP A 358 -4.03 -32.26 -41.92
N GLU A 359 -4.76 -31.74 -42.90
CA GLU A 359 -4.70 -32.27 -44.27
C GLU A 359 -3.33 -32.02 -44.91
N GLN A 360 -2.74 -30.83 -44.71
CA GLN A 360 -1.37 -30.55 -45.16
C GLN A 360 -0.33 -31.48 -44.52
N LEU A 361 -0.45 -31.78 -43.22
CA LEU A 361 0.47 -32.72 -42.53
C LEU A 361 0.32 -34.16 -43.03
N LYS A 362 -0.90 -34.58 -43.42
CA LYS A 362 -1.12 -35.90 -44.03
C LYS A 362 -0.51 -35.99 -45.42
N GLU A 363 -0.61 -34.93 -46.21
CA GLU A 363 -0.04 -34.84 -47.56
C GLU A 363 1.48 -34.64 -47.54
N THR A 364 1.99 -33.97 -46.49
CA THR A 364 3.42 -33.80 -46.24
C THR A 364 4.00 -35.14 -45.81
N ARG A 365 4.31 -35.98 -46.81
CA ARG A 365 5.21 -37.12 -46.59
C ARG A 365 6.54 -36.56 -46.12
N PHE A 366 6.93 -36.87 -44.88
CA PHE A 366 8.29 -36.67 -44.39
C PHE A 366 9.24 -37.47 -45.30
N ASN A 367 9.68 -36.86 -46.39
CA ASN A 367 10.62 -37.46 -47.31
C ASN A 367 11.96 -37.49 -46.59
N ALA A 368 12.36 -38.71 -46.24
CA ALA A 368 13.59 -39.06 -45.54
C ALA A 368 13.73 -38.40 -44.16
N LEU A 369 13.18 -39.08 -43.13
CA LEU A 369 13.85 -39.10 -41.84
C LEU A 369 15.28 -39.57 -42.07
N THR A 370 16.23 -38.65 -42.12
CA THR A 370 17.65 -38.97 -42.11
C THR A 370 17.97 -39.58 -40.75
N ARG A 371 17.74 -40.88 -40.63
CA ARG A 371 18.08 -41.63 -39.43
C ARG A 371 19.59 -41.75 -39.38
N ILE A 372 20.24 -40.85 -38.64
CA ILE A 372 21.66 -40.95 -38.31
C ILE A 372 21.79 -42.14 -37.36
N GLN A 373 22.04 -43.34 -37.91
CA GLN A 373 22.43 -44.49 -37.13
C GLN A 373 23.94 -44.41 -36.87
N VAL A 374 24.31 -44.15 -35.62
CA VAL A 374 25.69 -44.27 -35.17
C VAL A 374 26.00 -45.76 -35.02
N ILE A 375 26.73 -46.31 -35.98
CA ILE A 375 27.23 -47.69 -35.93
C ILE A 375 28.60 -47.67 -35.24
N THR A 376 28.71 -48.35 -34.12
CA THR A 376 29.97 -48.49 -33.37
C THR A 376 30.87 -49.52 -34.05
N LEU A 377 31.91 -49.05 -34.73
CA LEU A 377 32.82 -49.93 -35.50
C LEU A 377 33.55 -50.96 -34.61
N TRP A 378 33.76 -50.63 -33.33
CA TRP A 378 34.43 -51.49 -32.34
C TRP A 378 33.54 -52.58 -31.76
N ASP A 379 32.22 -52.41 -31.77
CA ASP A 379 31.27 -53.35 -31.16
C ASP A 379 30.72 -54.33 -32.20
N ASN A 380 31.66 -54.98 -32.90
CA ASN A 380 31.36 -55.94 -33.94
C ASN A 380 32.04 -57.27 -33.66
N TRP A 381 31.26 -58.34 -33.65
CA TRP A 381 31.74 -59.68 -33.26
C TRP A 381 32.91 -60.20 -34.12
N TRP A 382 33.01 -59.79 -35.38
CA TRP A 382 34.14 -60.14 -36.24
C TRP A 382 35.45 -59.51 -35.76
N LEU A 383 35.39 -58.28 -35.26
CA LEU A 383 36.56 -57.53 -34.76
C LEU A 383 37.05 -58.13 -33.44
N LEU A 384 36.12 -58.56 -32.59
CA LEU A 384 36.41 -59.39 -31.40
C LEU A 384 37.09 -60.70 -31.79
N LEU A 385 36.57 -61.44 -32.77
CA LEU A 385 37.19 -62.68 -33.25
C LEU A 385 38.60 -62.46 -33.83
N ALA A 386 38.81 -61.39 -34.59
CA ALA A 386 40.13 -61.03 -35.11
C ALA A 386 41.11 -60.73 -33.98
N PHE A 387 40.69 -59.95 -32.97
CA PHE A 387 41.52 -59.64 -31.79
C PHE A 387 41.88 -60.90 -30.99
N VAL A 388 40.88 -61.74 -30.68
CA VAL A 388 41.09 -63.03 -29.99
C VAL A 388 41.99 -63.95 -30.82
N GLY A 389 41.84 -63.95 -32.15
CA GLY A 389 42.69 -64.70 -33.07
C GLY A 389 44.15 -64.26 -33.01
N VAL A 390 44.41 -62.95 -33.06
CA VAL A 390 45.77 -62.39 -32.93
C VAL A 390 46.38 -62.71 -31.57
N MET A 391 45.61 -62.57 -30.48
CA MET A 391 46.06 -62.90 -29.13
C MET A 391 46.34 -64.39 -28.94
N SER A 392 45.50 -65.26 -29.49
CA SER A 392 45.69 -66.69 -29.44
C SER A 392 46.91 -67.12 -30.27
N LEU A 393 47.12 -66.48 -31.43
CA LEU A 393 48.27 -66.73 -32.28
C LEU A 393 49.57 -66.24 -31.63
N GLU A 394 49.56 -65.06 -31.00
CA GLU A 394 50.69 -64.57 -30.23
C GLU A 394 51.02 -65.54 -29.08
N TRP A 395 50.01 -65.96 -28.31
CA TRP A 395 50.20 -66.92 -27.23
C TRP A 395 50.77 -68.25 -27.75
N PHE A 396 50.24 -68.76 -28.86
CA PHE A 396 50.73 -69.99 -29.48
C PHE A 396 52.19 -69.85 -29.96
N LEU A 397 52.53 -68.71 -30.58
CA LEU A 397 53.90 -68.39 -30.99
C LEU A 397 54.84 -68.24 -29.80
N ARG A 398 54.42 -67.59 -28.71
CA ARG A 398 55.19 -67.47 -27.47
C ARG A 398 55.44 -68.84 -26.82
N LYS A 399 54.41 -69.69 -26.76
CA LYS A 399 54.52 -71.05 -26.24
C LYS A 399 55.47 -71.91 -27.08
N LYS A 400 55.41 -71.81 -28.42
CA LYS A 400 56.31 -72.53 -29.33
C LYS A 400 57.77 -72.04 -29.23
N ARG A 401 57.99 -70.76 -28.91
CA ARG A 401 59.31 -70.15 -28.73
C ARG A 401 59.85 -70.22 -27.29
N GLY A 402 59.11 -70.81 -26.35
CA GLY A 402 59.57 -71.06 -24.98
C GLY A 402 59.64 -69.82 -24.07
N LEU A 403 58.87 -68.77 -24.37
CA LEU A 403 58.84 -67.53 -23.59
C LEU A 403 57.73 -67.49 -22.51
N VAL A 404 56.94 -68.57 -22.40
CA VAL A 404 55.90 -68.81 -21.38
C VAL A 404 55.87 -70.30 -21.04
#